data_AF-A0AAN6QHJ6-F1
#
_entry.id   AF-A0AAN6QHJ6-F1
#
_cell.length_a   1.000
_cell.length_b   1.000
_cell.length_c   1.000
_cell.angle_alpha   90.00
_cell.angle_beta   90.00
_cell.angle_gamma   90.00
#
_symmetry.space_group_name_H-M   'P 1'
#
loop_
_entity.id
_entity.type
_entity.pdbx_description
1 polymer ?
#
loop_
_entity_poly.entity_id
_entity_poly.type
_entity_poly.pdbx_seq_one_letter_code
_entity_poly.pdbx_strand_id
1 'polypeptide(L)'
;MAGAAPVADAEYGCLAFDVFLMERWDHTADPADDAKQWESAVHAYLALTPRQRHPYHQESLKRKNARYKVDSGLAARLFIPHQTLLERSVSVRRASQTSPDPLWVRTCYAPEFDSAYASMAAHVVGVGGNVIDRAGALDDSNIYSFDGDWARVLLRLPELCDVVRFANEELHEEREQEIEGAEGEMERLSMKVVERLYIVDREALEKGLVKVIWLDCHGECLWNNKIRPEGMLDFTGAWRAMVSLDEILETFAEKSEKGARLLF
;
A
#
# COMPACT_ATOMS: atom_id res chain seq x y z
N MET A 1 5.39 -4.68 22.71
CA MET A 1 4.93 -5.73 21.77
C MET A 1 6.15 -6.33 21.10
N ALA A 2 6.27 -7.67 21.08
CA ALA A 2 7.40 -8.34 20.43
C ALA A 2 7.28 -8.16 18.91
N GLY A 3 8.30 -7.55 18.30
CA GLY A 3 8.36 -7.28 16.87
C GLY A 3 8.28 -8.57 16.06
N ALA A 4 7.54 -8.53 14.96
CA ALA A 4 7.58 -9.59 13.96
C ALA A 4 9.05 -9.77 13.50
N ALA A 5 9.51 -11.02 13.39
CA ALA A 5 10.84 -11.31 12.88
C ALA A 5 11.00 -10.67 11.49
N PRO A 6 12.16 -10.05 11.18
CA PRO A 6 12.41 -9.53 9.84
C PRO A 6 12.27 -10.68 8.84
N VAL A 7 11.47 -10.47 7.79
CA VAL A 7 11.45 -11.37 6.65
C VAL A 7 12.85 -11.28 6.01
N ALA A 8 13.52 -12.40 5.78
CA ALA A 8 14.89 -12.49 5.27
C ALA A 8 15.11 -11.76 3.92
N ASP A 9 14.03 -11.33 3.27
CA ASP A 9 14.01 -10.71 1.95
C ASP A 9 13.81 -9.19 1.96
N ALA A 10 13.68 -8.54 3.13
CA ALA A 10 13.49 -7.08 3.28
C ALA A 10 14.78 -6.25 3.08
N GLU A 11 15.76 -6.81 2.39
CA GLU A 11 17.10 -6.23 2.23
C GLU A 11 17.10 -5.01 1.30
N TYR A 12 18.00 -4.06 1.58
CA TYR A 12 18.18 -2.85 0.76
C TYR A 12 18.83 -3.14 -0.59
N GLY A 13 18.41 -2.40 -1.63
CA GLY A 13 19.00 -2.43 -2.96
C GLY A 13 18.42 -3.47 -3.92
N CYS A 14 17.34 -4.14 -3.51
CA CYS A 14 16.76 -5.29 -4.20
C CYS A 14 15.29 -5.11 -4.56
N LEU A 15 14.60 -4.06 -4.12
CA LEU A 15 13.25 -3.74 -4.59
C LEU A 15 13.30 -2.97 -5.92
N ALA A 16 12.22 -3.02 -6.69
CA ALA A 16 12.15 -2.31 -7.97
C ALA A 16 12.34 -0.79 -7.79
N PHE A 17 11.75 -0.22 -6.75
CA PHE A 17 11.99 1.18 -6.41
C PHE A 17 13.45 1.43 -6.00
N ASP A 18 14.11 0.51 -5.30
CA ASP A 18 15.53 0.69 -4.96
C ASP A 18 16.39 0.78 -6.23
N VAL A 19 16.12 -0.06 -7.24
CA VAL A 19 16.82 -0.03 -8.52
C VAL A 19 16.61 1.33 -9.19
N PHE A 20 15.36 1.77 -9.29
CA PHE A 20 15.00 3.08 -9.83
C PHE A 20 15.70 4.22 -9.10
N LEU A 21 15.71 4.19 -7.77
CA LEU A 21 16.30 5.22 -6.92
C LEU A 21 17.81 5.31 -7.17
N MET A 22 18.52 4.17 -7.13
CA MET A 22 19.98 4.15 -7.32
C MET A 22 20.41 4.61 -8.72
N GLU A 23 19.59 4.41 -9.75
CA GLU A 23 19.89 4.92 -11.09
C GLU A 23 19.76 6.44 -11.22
N ARG A 24 18.91 7.07 -10.39
CA ARG A 24 18.53 8.48 -10.49
C ARG A 24 19.04 9.36 -9.35
N TRP A 25 19.65 8.76 -8.33
CA TRP A 25 20.17 9.49 -7.19
C TRP A 25 21.39 10.33 -7.57
N ASP A 26 21.39 11.61 -7.23
CA ASP A 26 22.57 12.45 -7.37
C ASP A 26 23.49 12.22 -6.16
N HIS A 27 24.50 11.36 -6.35
CA HIS A 27 25.49 11.08 -5.32
C HIS A 27 26.39 12.27 -4.97
N THR A 28 26.45 13.29 -5.84
CA THR A 28 27.27 14.48 -5.66
C THR A 28 26.55 15.61 -4.94
N ALA A 29 25.22 15.53 -4.84
CA ALA A 29 24.40 16.49 -4.10
C ALA A 29 24.69 16.46 -2.59
N ASP A 30 24.45 17.60 -1.94
CA ASP A 30 24.57 17.77 -0.49
C ASP A 30 23.62 16.79 0.22
N PRO A 31 24.08 16.02 1.23
CA PRO A 31 23.21 15.18 2.04
C PRO A 31 21.99 15.89 2.65
N ALA A 32 22.05 17.20 2.83
CA ALA A 32 20.90 18.00 3.27
C ALA A 32 19.72 17.98 2.27
N ASP A 33 19.96 17.67 1.00
CA ASP A 33 18.94 17.54 -0.03
C ASP A 33 18.44 16.11 -0.23
N ASP A 34 18.99 15.11 0.48
CA ASP A 34 18.62 13.70 0.33
C ASP A 34 17.11 13.47 0.54
N ALA A 35 16.48 14.14 1.51
CA ALA A 35 15.04 14.02 1.72
C ALA A 35 14.20 14.52 0.54
N LYS A 36 14.63 15.61 -0.12
CA LYS A 36 13.95 16.13 -1.31
C LYS A 36 14.18 15.22 -2.51
N GLN A 37 15.39 14.67 -2.65
CA GLN A 37 15.69 13.70 -3.71
C GLN A 37 14.83 12.44 -3.56
N TRP A 38 14.67 11.94 -2.33
CA TRP A 38 13.78 10.83 -2.03
C TRP A 38 12.34 11.13 -2.46
N GLU A 39 11.76 12.22 -1.98
CA GLU A 39 10.39 12.62 -2.32
C GLU A 39 10.21 12.77 -3.84
N SER A 40 11.14 13.44 -4.51
CA SER A 40 11.13 13.58 -5.97
C SER A 40 11.22 12.22 -6.69
N ALA A 41 12.01 11.28 -6.17
CA ALA A 41 12.13 9.95 -6.74
C ALA A 41 10.86 9.13 -6.55
N VAL A 42 10.22 9.21 -5.37
CA VAL A 42 8.93 8.54 -5.12
C VAL A 42 7.88 9.04 -6.10
N HIS A 43 7.72 10.35 -6.24
CA HIS A 43 6.76 10.92 -7.20
C HIS A 43 7.07 10.52 -8.64
N ALA A 44 8.35 10.54 -9.02
CA ALA A 44 8.75 10.12 -10.36
C ALA A 44 8.49 8.63 -10.62
N TYR A 45 8.62 7.76 -9.59
CA TYR A 45 8.32 6.34 -9.71
C TYR A 45 6.82 6.06 -9.79
N LEU A 46 6.03 6.74 -8.96
CA LEU A 46 4.56 6.63 -8.96
C LEU A 46 3.96 7.14 -10.28
N ALA A 47 4.56 8.14 -10.91
CA ALA A 47 4.15 8.62 -12.23
C ALA A 47 4.39 7.60 -13.37
N LEU A 48 5.21 6.57 -13.16
CA LEU A 48 5.41 5.51 -14.16
C LEU A 48 4.19 4.60 -14.26
N THR A 49 3.86 4.13 -15.47
CA THR A 49 2.90 3.05 -15.65
C THR A 49 3.50 1.69 -15.22
N PRO A 50 2.68 0.65 -14.96
CA PRO A 50 3.20 -0.68 -14.65
C PRO A 50 4.17 -1.20 -15.72
N ARG A 51 3.88 -0.92 -17.00
CA ARG A 51 4.75 -1.24 -18.13
C ARG A 51 6.12 -0.55 -18.01
N GLN A 52 6.13 0.74 -17.70
CA GLN A 52 7.36 1.50 -17.50
C GLN A 52 8.16 1.06 -16.26
N ARG A 53 7.50 0.47 -15.26
CA ARG A 53 8.17 -0.12 -14.08
C ARG A 53 8.79 -1.50 -14.34
N HIS A 54 8.34 -2.19 -15.39
CA HIS A 54 8.75 -3.57 -15.70
C HIS A 54 10.28 -3.79 -15.75
N PRO A 55 11.10 -2.91 -16.38
CA PRO A 55 12.55 -3.09 -16.38
C PRO A 55 13.18 -3.11 -14.98
N TYR A 56 12.65 -2.31 -14.06
CA TYR A 56 13.13 -2.27 -12.67
C TYR A 56 12.76 -3.54 -11.90
N HIS A 57 11.61 -4.17 -12.20
CA HIS A 57 11.26 -5.48 -11.67
C HIS A 57 12.19 -6.58 -12.18
N GLN A 58 12.52 -6.58 -13.48
CA GLN A 58 13.46 -7.54 -14.05
C GLN A 58 14.84 -7.42 -13.38
N GLU A 59 15.33 -6.20 -13.19
CA GLU A 59 16.60 -5.95 -12.52
C GLU A 59 16.57 -6.31 -11.03
N SER A 60 15.48 -5.97 -10.33
CA SER A 60 15.22 -6.41 -8.95
C SER A 60 15.31 -7.93 -8.82
N LEU A 61 14.68 -8.68 -9.73
CA LEU A 61 14.72 -10.14 -9.74
C LEU A 61 16.14 -10.68 -9.99
N LYS A 62 16.88 -10.09 -10.94
CA LYS A 62 18.29 -10.45 -11.20
C LYS A 62 19.14 -10.24 -9.95
N ARG A 63 18.99 -9.11 -9.27
CA ARG A 63 19.71 -8.78 -8.04
C ARG A 63 19.40 -9.74 -6.91
N LYS A 64 18.13 -10.09 -6.70
CA LYS A 64 17.71 -11.10 -5.71
C LYS A 64 18.33 -12.47 -6.01
N ASN A 65 18.27 -12.91 -7.26
CA ASN A 65 18.87 -14.19 -7.69
C ASN A 65 20.40 -14.20 -7.51
N ALA A 66 21.06 -13.07 -7.74
CA ALA A 66 22.49 -12.89 -7.51
C ALA A 66 22.87 -12.67 -6.03
N ARG A 67 21.89 -12.59 -5.13
CA ARG A 67 22.08 -12.22 -3.71
C ARG A 67 22.84 -10.91 -3.56
N TYR A 68 22.51 -9.94 -4.42
CA TYR A 68 23.11 -8.61 -4.41
C TYR A 68 23.03 -7.99 -3.02
N LYS A 69 24.12 -7.33 -2.62
CA LYS A 69 24.20 -6.55 -1.40
C LYS A 69 24.59 -5.14 -1.77
N VAL A 70 23.74 -4.19 -1.37
CA VAL A 70 24.11 -2.79 -1.47
C VAL A 70 25.21 -2.46 -0.45
N ASP A 71 26.07 -1.51 -0.80
CA ASP A 71 27.04 -0.95 0.14
C ASP A 71 26.34 -0.39 1.39
N SER A 72 26.92 -0.60 2.57
CA SER A 72 26.30 -0.19 3.84
C SER A 72 26.24 1.32 4.01
N GLY A 73 27.24 2.06 3.51
CA GLY A 73 27.24 3.51 3.49
C GLY A 73 26.15 4.06 2.58
N LEU A 74 26.00 3.44 1.40
CA LEU A 74 24.92 3.80 0.48
C LEU A 74 23.54 3.48 1.09
N ALA A 75 23.39 2.34 1.76
CA ALA A 75 22.12 2.00 2.42
C ALA A 75 21.74 2.95 3.55
N ALA A 76 22.73 3.35 4.36
CA ALA A 76 22.56 4.30 5.44
C ALA A 76 22.16 5.70 4.96
N ARG A 77 22.59 6.09 3.75
CA ARG A 77 22.22 7.36 3.14
C ARG A 77 20.87 7.31 2.44
N LEU A 78 20.67 6.35 1.52
CA LEU A 78 19.54 6.37 0.59
C LEU A 78 18.26 5.76 1.14
N PHE A 79 18.34 4.70 1.95
CA PHE A 79 17.15 3.90 2.27
C PHE A 79 16.75 3.95 3.73
N ILE A 80 17.71 3.72 4.65
CA ILE A 80 17.44 3.61 6.09
C ILE A 80 16.67 4.83 6.65
N PRO A 81 16.96 6.09 6.26
CA PRO A 81 16.22 7.24 6.77
C PRO A 81 14.76 7.29 6.32
N HIS A 82 14.46 6.71 5.15
CA HIS A 82 13.19 6.89 4.46
C HIS A 82 12.27 5.66 4.48
N GLN A 83 12.80 4.49 4.83
CA GLN A 83 12.03 3.26 4.88
C GLN A 83 12.58 2.28 5.92
N THR A 84 11.71 1.80 6.80
CA THR A 84 11.96 0.80 7.83
C THR A 84 11.95 -0.61 7.26
N LEU A 85 12.54 -1.56 7.99
CA LEU A 85 12.48 -2.98 7.63
C LEU A 85 11.06 -3.55 7.60
N LEU A 86 10.14 -3.01 8.40
CA LEU A 86 8.73 -3.40 8.35
C LEU A 86 8.09 -2.98 7.02
N GLU A 87 8.24 -1.70 6.65
CA GLU A 87 7.74 -1.16 5.38
C GLU A 87 8.31 -1.94 4.18
N ARG A 88 9.59 -2.31 4.25
CA ARG A 88 10.22 -3.16 3.22
C ARG A 88 9.67 -4.57 3.18
N SER A 89 9.46 -5.19 4.34
CA SER A 89 8.86 -6.52 4.44
C SER A 89 7.44 -6.54 3.87
N VAL A 90 6.68 -5.47 4.08
CA VAL A 90 5.37 -5.27 3.44
C VAL A 90 5.54 -5.25 1.93
N SER A 91 6.42 -4.40 1.40
CA SER A 91 6.65 -4.27 -0.06
C SER A 91 7.05 -5.60 -0.71
N VAL A 92 7.92 -6.39 -0.07
CA VAL A 92 8.30 -7.73 -0.54
C VAL A 92 7.13 -8.71 -0.54
N ARG A 93 6.33 -8.73 0.52
CA ARG A 93 5.18 -9.64 0.62
C ARG A 93 4.12 -9.31 -0.42
N ARG A 94 3.88 -8.03 -0.66
CA ARG A 94 2.93 -7.56 -1.68
C ARG A 94 3.41 -7.91 -3.08
N ALA A 95 4.70 -7.77 -3.33
CA ALA A 95 5.33 -8.10 -4.62
C ALA A 95 5.08 -9.55 -5.09
N SER A 96 4.81 -10.49 -4.18
CA SER A 96 4.57 -11.89 -4.50
C SER A 96 3.08 -12.28 -4.55
N GLN A 97 2.17 -11.31 -4.42
CA GLN A 97 0.73 -11.53 -4.35
C GLN A 97 0.01 -10.84 -5.50
N THR A 98 -0.90 -11.55 -6.16
CA THR A 98 -1.75 -11.01 -7.24
C THR A 98 -2.91 -10.16 -6.72
N SER A 99 -3.33 -10.39 -5.47
CA SER A 99 -4.32 -9.57 -4.75
C SER A 99 -3.90 -9.48 -3.29
N PRO A 100 -3.03 -8.52 -2.93
CA PRO A 100 -2.54 -8.45 -1.57
C PRO A 100 -3.61 -7.99 -0.58
N ASP A 101 -3.45 -8.43 0.67
CA ASP A 101 -4.31 -8.00 1.77
C ASP A 101 -4.19 -6.48 1.98
N PRO A 102 -5.27 -5.77 2.32
CA PRO A 102 -5.21 -4.33 2.54
C PRO A 102 -4.22 -3.96 3.66
N LEU A 103 -3.73 -2.72 3.66
CA LEU A 103 -2.94 -2.20 4.78
C LEU A 103 -3.82 -1.46 5.77
N TRP A 104 -3.51 -1.63 7.05
CA TRP A 104 -4.10 -0.84 8.12
C TRP A 104 -3.15 0.29 8.50
N VAL A 105 -3.61 1.53 8.44
CA VAL A 105 -2.78 2.72 8.72
C VAL A 105 -3.46 3.55 9.79
N ARG A 106 -2.83 3.65 10.96
CA ARG A 106 -3.25 4.58 12.00
C ARG A 106 -2.55 5.92 11.78
N THR A 107 -3.30 7.00 11.70
CA THR A 107 -2.74 8.36 11.55
C THR A 107 -3.09 9.30 12.71
N CYS A 108 -4.00 8.89 13.60
CA CYS A 108 -4.35 9.65 14.80
C CYS A 108 -3.89 8.93 16.07
N TYR A 109 -3.07 9.63 16.86
CA TYR A 109 -2.44 9.13 18.09
C TYR A 109 -2.82 9.96 19.33
N ALA A 110 -3.90 10.74 19.25
CA ALA A 110 -4.33 11.54 20.38
C ALA A 110 -4.81 10.61 21.53
N PRO A 111 -4.30 10.76 22.77
CA PRO A 111 -4.54 9.81 23.86
C PRO A 111 -6.02 9.56 24.17
N GLU A 112 -6.89 10.55 23.94
CA GLU A 112 -8.33 10.44 24.14
C GLU A 112 -8.98 9.34 23.28
N PHE A 113 -8.34 8.93 22.18
CA PHE A 113 -8.83 7.88 21.29
C PHE A 113 -8.18 6.51 21.49
N ASP A 114 -7.25 6.34 22.44
CA ASP A 114 -6.53 5.07 22.60
C ASP A 114 -7.47 3.89 22.88
N SER A 115 -8.50 4.09 23.71
CA SER A 115 -9.48 3.03 23.96
C SER A 115 -10.34 2.71 22.73
N ALA A 116 -10.71 3.73 21.95
CA ALA A 116 -11.50 3.55 20.74
C ALA A 116 -10.69 2.79 19.68
N TYR A 117 -9.42 3.17 19.51
CA TYR A 117 -8.48 2.49 18.62
C TYR A 117 -8.26 1.03 19.05
N ALA A 118 -7.98 0.78 20.33
CA ALA A 118 -7.74 -0.58 20.82
C ALA A 118 -8.95 -1.49 20.58
N SER A 119 -10.17 -0.99 20.83
CA SER A 119 -11.39 -1.74 20.55
C SER A 119 -11.53 -2.03 19.05
N MET A 120 -11.29 -1.03 18.20
CA MET A 120 -11.40 -1.17 16.75
C MET A 120 -10.38 -2.17 16.18
N ALA A 121 -9.11 -2.02 16.55
CA ALA A 121 -8.01 -2.85 16.07
C ALA A 121 -8.15 -4.31 16.52
N ALA A 122 -8.71 -4.57 17.71
CA ALA A 122 -8.91 -5.93 18.22
C ALA A 122 -9.84 -6.79 17.35
N HIS A 123 -10.74 -6.17 16.57
CA HIS A 123 -11.65 -6.88 15.67
C HIS A 123 -11.07 -7.12 14.27
N VAL A 124 -10.01 -6.39 13.90
CA VAL A 124 -9.56 -6.27 12.50
C VAL A 124 -8.14 -6.75 12.33
N VAL A 125 -7.26 -6.43 13.28
CA VAL A 125 -5.81 -6.66 13.21
C VAL A 125 -5.43 -7.83 14.11
N GLY A 126 -4.77 -8.84 13.55
CA GLY A 126 -4.30 -9.97 14.35
C GLY A 126 -3.40 -10.92 13.59
N VAL A 127 -3.24 -12.14 14.12
CA VAL A 127 -2.44 -13.21 13.52
C VAL A 127 -3.37 -14.30 13.03
N GLY A 128 -3.18 -14.81 11.81
CA GLY A 128 -3.84 -16.01 11.29
C GLY A 128 -5.36 -15.88 11.10
N GLY A 129 -5.80 -15.48 9.90
CA GLY A 129 -7.22 -15.47 9.51
C GLY A 129 -7.99 -14.19 9.86
N ASN A 130 -7.32 -13.18 10.43
CA ASN A 130 -7.90 -11.84 10.62
C ASN A 130 -7.99 -11.08 9.28
N VAL A 131 -8.76 -9.99 9.29
CA VAL A 131 -8.94 -9.10 8.14
C VAL A 131 -7.59 -8.51 7.71
N ILE A 132 -6.80 -8.08 8.70
CA ILE A 132 -5.47 -7.53 8.52
C ILE A 132 -4.47 -8.38 9.31
N ASP A 133 -3.47 -8.92 8.62
CA ASP A 133 -2.30 -9.51 9.27
C ASP A 133 -1.52 -8.43 10.02
N ARG A 134 -1.01 -8.75 11.21
CA ARG A 134 -0.23 -7.79 12.02
C ARG A 134 0.94 -7.17 11.24
N ALA A 135 1.55 -7.87 10.28
CA ALA A 135 2.61 -7.30 9.46
C ALA A 135 2.12 -6.25 8.45
N GLY A 136 0.82 -6.20 8.17
CA GLY A 136 0.17 -5.17 7.34
C GLY A 136 -0.39 -4.00 8.14
N ALA A 137 -0.13 -3.92 9.46
CA ALA A 137 -0.53 -2.79 10.30
C ALA A 137 0.62 -1.79 10.48
N LEU A 138 0.45 -0.62 9.90
CA LEU A 138 1.32 0.55 10.03
C LEU A 138 0.83 1.39 11.21
N ASP A 139 1.40 1.11 12.39
CA ASP A 139 1.01 1.71 13.66
C ASP A 139 2.25 2.13 14.48
N ASP A 140 2.79 3.30 14.13
CA ASP A 140 3.91 3.97 14.82
C ASP A 140 3.72 5.49 14.74
N SER A 141 3.52 6.13 15.90
CA SER A 141 3.25 7.56 15.99
C SER A 141 4.41 8.44 15.52
N ASN A 142 5.64 7.93 15.54
CA ASN A 142 6.81 8.68 15.09
C ASN A 142 6.91 8.74 13.56
N ILE A 143 6.20 7.85 12.86
CA ILE A 143 6.29 7.68 11.42
C ILE A 143 4.98 8.12 10.75
N TYR A 144 3.84 7.67 11.26
CA TYR A 144 2.55 7.78 10.56
C TYR A 144 1.60 8.86 11.12
N SER A 145 2.08 9.74 12.01
CA SER A 145 1.29 10.88 12.49
C SER A 145 1.17 11.97 11.42
N PHE A 146 0.36 11.71 10.40
CA PHE A 146 0.23 12.56 9.21
C PHE A 146 -0.88 13.61 9.28
N ASP A 147 -1.51 13.81 10.45
CA ASP A 147 -2.61 14.78 10.62
C ASP A 147 -3.75 14.61 9.59
N GLY A 148 -4.01 13.38 9.16
CA GLY A 148 -5.03 13.04 8.16
C GLY A 148 -4.54 12.94 6.72
N ASP A 149 -3.30 13.34 6.43
CA ASP A 149 -2.68 13.20 5.11
C ASP A 149 -2.13 11.78 4.89
N TRP A 150 -3.05 10.82 4.70
CA TRP A 150 -2.70 9.41 4.49
C TRP A 150 -1.78 9.20 3.27
N ALA A 151 -1.79 10.10 2.28
CA ALA A 151 -1.00 9.95 1.05
C ALA A 151 0.51 9.95 1.35
N ARG A 152 0.94 10.50 2.48
CA ARG A 152 2.34 10.42 2.95
C ARG A 152 2.82 9.00 3.22
N VAL A 153 1.91 8.02 3.37
CA VAL A 153 2.27 6.59 3.35
C VAL A 153 3.01 6.23 2.06
N LEU A 154 2.64 6.80 0.91
CA LEU A 154 3.26 6.48 -0.37
C LEU A 154 4.72 6.96 -0.43
N LEU A 155 5.07 8.02 0.32
CA LEU A 155 6.47 8.46 0.49
C LEU A 155 7.30 7.44 1.28
N ARG A 156 6.66 6.59 2.09
CA ARG A 156 7.31 5.53 2.86
C ARG A 156 7.28 4.19 2.14
N LEU A 157 6.25 3.93 1.34
CA LEU A 157 6.00 2.70 0.62
C LEU A 157 5.73 2.97 -0.87
N PRO A 158 6.75 3.35 -1.66
CA PRO A 158 6.56 3.66 -3.08
C PRO A 158 6.06 2.47 -3.89
N GLU A 159 6.39 1.25 -3.48
CA GLU A 159 5.93 0.02 -4.13
C GLU A 159 4.50 -0.41 -3.74
N LEU A 160 3.82 0.35 -2.89
CA LEU A 160 2.48 0.01 -2.41
C LEU A 160 1.49 -0.19 -3.56
N CYS A 161 1.57 0.66 -4.58
CA CYS A 161 0.69 0.61 -5.77
C CYS A 161 1.33 -0.16 -6.94
N ASP A 162 2.40 -0.92 -6.68
CA ASP A 162 3.18 -1.64 -7.68
C ASP A 162 2.89 -3.15 -7.62
N VAL A 163 1.60 -3.51 -7.71
CA VAL A 163 1.09 -4.88 -7.59
C VAL A 163 0.75 -5.53 -8.92
N VAL A 164 0.61 -4.74 -9.99
CA VAL A 164 0.37 -5.24 -11.36
C VAL A 164 1.71 -5.59 -12.00
N ARG A 165 2.11 -6.86 -11.90
CA ARG A 165 3.40 -7.37 -12.40
C ARG A 165 3.16 -8.50 -13.37
N PHE A 166 3.10 -8.19 -14.65
CA PHE A 166 3.00 -9.23 -15.67
C PHE A 166 4.38 -9.76 -16.05
N ALA A 167 4.41 -10.99 -16.59
CA ALA A 167 5.65 -11.68 -16.94
C ALA A 167 6.39 -11.02 -18.11
N ASN A 168 5.69 -10.28 -18.96
CA ASN A 168 6.23 -9.61 -20.13
C ASN A 168 5.47 -8.30 -20.42
N GLU A 169 6.02 -7.51 -21.35
CA GLU A 169 5.46 -6.22 -21.76
C GLU A 169 4.11 -6.34 -22.48
N GLU A 170 3.92 -7.39 -23.29
CA GLU A 170 2.69 -7.64 -24.05
C GLU A 170 1.46 -7.75 -23.14
N LEU A 171 1.57 -8.48 -22.02
CA LEU A 171 0.51 -8.59 -21.03
C LEU A 171 0.19 -7.26 -20.32
N HIS A 172 1.20 -6.37 -20.17
CA HIS A 172 0.93 -5.02 -19.67
C HIS A 172 0.12 -4.22 -20.69
N GLU A 173 0.46 -4.31 -21.97
CA GLU A 173 -0.28 -3.62 -23.05
C GLU A 173 -1.69 -4.17 -23.21
N GLU A 174 -1.87 -5.49 -23.16
CA GLU A 174 -3.20 -6.14 -23.19
C GLU A 174 -4.06 -5.61 -22.03
N ARG A 175 -3.52 -5.52 -20.81
CA ARG A 175 -4.25 -5.00 -19.66
C ARG A 175 -4.61 -3.52 -19.83
N GLU A 176 -3.71 -2.70 -20.36
CA GLU A 176 -3.98 -1.28 -20.65
C GLU A 176 -5.13 -1.16 -21.67
N GLN A 177 -5.12 -1.98 -22.74
CA GLN A 177 -6.19 -2.03 -23.75
C GLN A 177 -7.53 -2.52 -23.19
N GLU A 178 -7.51 -3.53 -22.31
CA GLU A 178 -8.72 -4.02 -21.62
C GLU A 178 -9.37 -2.89 -20.80
N ILE A 179 -8.59 -2.12 -20.05
CA ILE A 179 -9.07 -0.99 -19.25
C ILE A 179 -9.66 0.10 -20.15
N GLU A 180 -9.00 0.42 -21.27
CA GLU A 180 -9.49 1.40 -22.24
C GLU A 180 -10.77 0.94 -22.94
N GLY A 181 -10.89 -0.36 -23.20
CA GLY A 181 -12.05 -0.99 -23.85
C GLY A 181 -13.27 -1.18 -22.94
N ALA A 182 -13.14 -1.00 -21.62
CA ALA A 182 -14.24 -1.10 -20.68
C ALA A 182 -15.38 -0.14 -21.05
N GLU A 183 -16.61 -0.65 -21.13
CA GLU A 183 -17.78 0.10 -21.58
C GLU A 183 -18.34 0.99 -20.46
N GLY A 184 -18.24 0.55 -19.21
CA GLY A 184 -18.74 1.26 -18.02
C GLY A 184 -17.67 2.10 -17.30
N GLU A 185 -18.06 3.25 -16.76
CA GLU A 185 -17.18 4.05 -15.89
C GLU A 185 -16.77 3.26 -14.64
N MET A 186 -17.72 2.56 -14.01
CA MET A 186 -17.42 1.80 -12.78
C MET A 186 -16.62 0.54 -13.05
N GLU A 187 -16.92 -0.17 -14.14
CA GLU A 187 -16.09 -1.28 -14.62
C GLU A 187 -14.64 -0.82 -14.84
N ARG A 188 -14.45 0.32 -15.54
CA ARG A 188 -13.13 0.91 -15.74
C ARG A 188 -12.43 1.26 -14.43
N LEU A 189 -13.15 1.82 -13.46
CA LEU A 189 -12.61 2.09 -12.12
C LEU A 189 -12.21 0.80 -11.40
N SER A 190 -13.07 -0.21 -11.39
CA SER A 190 -12.81 -1.55 -10.84
C SER A 190 -11.52 -2.15 -11.40
N MET A 191 -11.29 -2.02 -12.70
CA MET A 191 -10.10 -2.57 -13.35
C MET A 191 -8.80 -1.79 -13.08
N LYS A 192 -8.91 -0.49 -12.75
CA LYS A 192 -7.80 0.39 -12.40
C LYS A 192 -7.37 0.29 -10.94
N VAL A 193 -8.27 -0.14 -10.04
CA VAL A 193 -7.92 -0.36 -8.63
C VAL A 193 -6.84 -1.42 -8.54
N VAL A 194 -5.74 -1.07 -7.89
CA VAL A 194 -4.65 -2.01 -7.60
C VAL A 194 -4.46 -2.20 -6.10
N GLU A 195 -4.83 -1.21 -5.28
CA GLU A 195 -4.52 -1.23 -3.85
C GLU A 195 -5.62 -0.63 -3.00
N ARG A 196 -5.68 -1.06 -1.73
CA ARG A 196 -6.64 -0.59 -0.72
C ARG A 196 -5.99 -0.32 0.62
N LEU A 197 -6.24 0.86 1.16
CA LEU A 197 -5.81 1.24 2.50
C LEU A 197 -7.01 1.39 3.42
N TYR A 198 -6.86 0.87 4.64
CA TYR A 198 -7.77 1.10 5.75
C TYR A 198 -7.16 2.15 6.67
N ILE A 199 -7.71 3.35 6.63
CA ILE A 199 -7.21 4.50 7.36
C ILE A 199 -8.00 4.69 8.65
N VAL A 200 -7.27 4.78 9.76
CA VAL A 200 -7.78 5.13 11.08
C VAL A 200 -7.20 6.47 11.50
N ASP A 201 -7.89 7.52 11.07
CA ASP A 201 -7.62 8.90 11.41
C ASP A 201 -8.53 9.38 12.56
N ARG A 202 -8.51 10.69 12.85
CA ARG A 202 -9.31 11.29 13.91
C ARG A 202 -10.80 11.05 13.67
N GLU A 203 -11.28 11.30 12.45
CA GLU A 203 -12.71 11.16 12.12
C GLU A 203 -13.17 9.70 12.25
N ALA A 204 -12.32 8.75 11.81
CA ALA A 204 -12.55 7.33 11.95
C ALA A 204 -12.78 6.93 13.42
N LEU A 205 -11.92 7.42 14.32
CA LEU A 205 -12.00 7.14 15.75
C LEU A 205 -13.20 7.81 16.42
N GLU A 206 -13.49 9.07 16.08
CA GLU A 206 -14.65 9.81 16.61
C GLU A 206 -15.98 9.16 16.23
N LYS A 207 -16.08 8.61 15.01
CA LYS A 207 -17.33 8.06 14.47
C LYS A 207 -17.43 6.54 14.59
N GLY A 208 -16.37 5.86 15.03
CA GLY A 208 -16.32 4.40 15.06
C GLY A 208 -16.41 3.77 13.66
N LEU A 209 -15.73 4.38 12.68
CA LEU A 209 -15.72 3.96 11.28
C LEU A 209 -14.28 3.80 10.81
N VAL A 210 -14.05 2.96 9.80
CA VAL A 210 -12.77 2.83 9.10
C VAL A 210 -12.92 3.40 7.70
N LYS A 211 -12.00 4.27 7.29
CA LYS A 211 -11.97 4.80 5.92
C LYS A 211 -11.28 3.78 5.01
N VAL A 212 -11.90 3.47 3.89
CA VAL A 212 -11.32 2.64 2.84
C VAL A 212 -10.94 3.57 1.69
N ILE A 213 -9.67 3.55 1.32
CA ILE A 213 -9.11 4.29 0.19
C ILE A 213 -8.75 3.29 -0.88
N TRP A 214 -9.20 3.53 -2.11
CA TRP A 214 -8.93 2.68 -3.27
C TRP A 214 -7.98 3.40 -4.20
N LEU A 215 -6.85 2.78 -4.48
CA LEU A 215 -5.75 3.39 -5.20
C LEU A 215 -5.54 2.73 -6.56
N ASP A 216 -5.20 3.54 -7.54
CA ASP A 216 -4.68 3.05 -8.82
C ASP A 216 -3.17 2.76 -8.75
N CYS A 217 -2.60 2.37 -9.89
CA CYS A 217 -1.17 2.08 -9.99
C CYS A 217 -0.26 3.30 -9.75
N HIS A 218 -0.78 4.52 -9.81
CA HIS A 218 -0.06 5.77 -9.56
C HIS A 218 -0.19 6.25 -8.11
N GLY A 219 -0.96 5.54 -7.28
CA GLY A 219 -1.26 5.97 -5.91
C GLY A 219 -2.32 7.07 -5.84
N GLU A 220 -3.06 7.31 -6.92
CA GLU A 220 -4.19 8.22 -6.92
C GLU A 220 -5.41 7.54 -6.30
N CYS A 221 -6.14 8.28 -5.47
CA CYS A 221 -7.39 7.82 -4.89
C CYS A 221 -8.48 7.84 -5.95
N LEU A 222 -8.86 6.65 -6.43
CA LEU A 222 -9.96 6.46 -7.38
C LEU A 222 -11.32 6.53 -6.69
N TRP A 223 -11.38 6.00 -5.47
CA TRP A 223 -12.60 5.93 -4.68
C TRP A 223 -12.28 5.96 -3.19
N ASN A 224 -13.24 6.41 -2.40
CA ASN A 224 -13.20 6.21 -0.96
C ASN A 224 -14.59 5.98 -0.38
N ASN A 225 -14.64 5.25 0.72
CA ASN A 225 -15.86 5.03 1.49
C ASN A 225 -15.51 4.76 2.95
N LYS A 226 -16.52 4.66 3.82
CA LYS A 226 -16.34 4.27 5.23
C LYS A 226 -17.10 2.99 5.52
N ILE A 227 -16.60 2.18 6.46
CA ILE A 227 -17.22 0.92 6.89
C ILE A 227 -17.10 0.81 8.40
N ARG A 228 -18.05 0.16 9.07
CA ARG A 228 -17.89 -0.17 10.49
C ARG A 228 -16.92 -1.35 10.67
N PRO A 229 -16.18 -1.43 11.79
CA PRO A 229 -15.23 -2.52 12.03
C PRO A 229 -15.85 -3.91 11.90
N GLU A 230 -17.10 -4.08 12.31
CA GLU A 230 -17.81 -5.38 12.26
C GLU A 230 -18.09 -5.85 10.83
N GLY A 231 -18.21 -4.91 9.88
CA GLY A 231 -18.46 -5.20 8.46
C GLY A 231 -17.19 -5.47 7.65
N MET A 232 -16.00 -5.28 8.23
CA MET A 232 -14.74 -5.36 7.48
C MET A 232 -14.40 -6.78 7.03
N LEU A 233 -14.79 -7.80 7.80
CA LEU A 233 -14.55 -9.20 7.44
C LEU A 233 -15.34 -9.58 6.19
N ASP A 234 -16.64 -9.27 6.17
CA ASP A 234 -17.50 -9.51 5.01
C ASP A 234 -17.00 -8.74 3.79
N PHE A 235 -16.65 -7.46 3.97
CA PHE A 235 -16.14 -6.61 2.90
C PHE A 235 -14.83 -7.14 2.30
N THR A 236 -13.89 -7.54 3.15
CA THR A 236 -12.60 -8.09 2.70
C THR A 236 -12.78 -9.48 2.09
N GLY A 237 -13.73 -10.26 2.60
CA GLY A 237 -14.13 -11.55 2.04
C GLY A 237 -14.70 -11.41 0.62
N ALA A 238 -15.57 -10.43 0.39
CA ALA A 238 -16.12 -10.16 -0.94
C ALA A 238 -15.01 -9.84 -1.94
N TRP A 239 -14.06 -8.98 -1.59
CA TRP A 239 -12.91 -8.71 -2.46
C TRP A 239 -12.04 -9.93 -2.71
N ARG A 240 -11.73 -10.73 -1.68
CA ARG A 240 -10.92 -11.95 -1.85
C ARG A 240 -11.61 -12.97 -2.77
N ALA A 241 -12.94 -12.92 -2.88
CA ALA A 241 -13.71 -13.70 -3.84
C ALA A 241 -13.65 -13.15 -5.29
N MET A 242 -12.75 -12.18 -5.57
CA MET A 242 -12.54 -11.52 -6.86
C MET A 242 -13.77 -10.81 -7.41
N VAL A 243 -14.64 -10.35 -6.51
CA VAL A 243 -15.79 -9.51 -6.82
C VAL A 243 -15.26 -8.12 -7.23
N SER A 244 -15.80 -7.54 -8.30
CA SER A 244 -15.39 -6.22 -8.80
C SER A 244 -15.72 -5.11 -7.77
N LEU A 245 -15.14 -3.91 -7.92
CA LEU A 245 -15.48 -2.79 -7.03
C LEU A 245 -16.98 -2.47 -7.15
N ASP A 246 -17.55 -2.43 -8.36
CA ASP A 246 -19.00 -2.25 -8.59
C ASP A 246 -19.85 -3.28 -7.83
N GLU A 247 -19.56 -4.58 -7.98
CA GLU A 247 -20.33 -5.62 -7.30
C GLU A 247 -20.21 -5.55 -5.77
N ILE A 248 -19.03 -5.16 -5.24
CA ILE A 248 -18.84 -4.88 -3.81
C ILE A 248 -19.72 -3.70 -3.41
N LEU A 249 -19.67 -2.59 -4.15
CA LEU A 249 -20.44 -1.40 -3.83
C LEU A 249 -21.94 -1.69 -3.84
N GLU A 250 -22.46 -2.44 -4.82
CA GLU A 250 -23.85 -2.88 -4.88
C GLU A 250 -24.23 -3.77 -3.69
N THR A 251 -23.41 -4.79 -3.42
CA THR A 251 -23.65 -5.75 -2.32
C THR A 251 -23.71 -5.06 -0.96
N PHE A 252 -22.90 -4.03 -0.74
CA PHE A 252 -22.81 -3.32 0.54
C PHE A 252 -23.66 -2.04 0.60
N ALA A 253 -24.16 -1.54 -0.53
CA ALA A 253 -25.18 -0.49 -0.55
C ALA A 253 -26.53 -1.02 -0.04
N GLU A 254 -26.88 -2.27 -0.36
CA GLU A 254 -28.16 -2.88 0.02
C GLU A 254 -28.17 -3.49 1.43
N LYS A 255 -27.01 -3.90 1.96
CA LYS A 255 -26.88 -4.53 3.28
C LYS A 255 -26.88 -3.51 4.43
N SER A 256 -27.93 -2.70 4.53
CA SER A 256 -28.12 -1.70 5.59
C SER A 256 -28.27 -2.29 7.01
N GLU A 257 -28.59 -3.58 7.14
CA GLU A 257 -28.91 -4.22 8.43
C GLU A 257 -27.79 -5.07 9.05
N LYS A 258 -26.66 -5.29 8.36
CA LYS A 258 -25.57 -6.18 8.84
C LYS A 258 -24.20 -5.52 8.98
N GLY A 259 -24.17 -4.23 9.33
CA GLY A 259 -22.97 -3.55 9.85
C GLY A 259 -22.00 -2.99 8.81
N ALA A 260 -22.03 -3.44 7.56
CA ALA A 260 -21.26 -2.82 6.48
C ALA A 260 -22.09 -1.77 5.74
N ARG A 261 -22.02 -0.51 6.19
CA ARG A 261 -22.63 0.63 5.50
C ARG A 261 -21.53 1.42 4.81
N LEU A 262 -21.56 1.48 3.47
CA LEU A 262 -20.78 2.45 2.73
C LEU A 262 -21.35 3.84 3.02
N LEU A 263 -20.56 4.66 3.72
CA LEU A 263 -20.84 6.08 3.86
C LEU A 263 -19.94 6.80 2.86
N PHE A 264 -20.58 7.45 1.88
CA PHE A 264 -19.97 8.41 0.96
C PHE A 264 -19.75 9.74 1.69
#